data_AF-A0A4R5MJF4-F1
#
_entry.id   AF-A0A4R5MJF4-F1
#
_cell.length_a   1.000
_cell.length_b   1.000
_cell.length_c   1.000
_cell.angle_alpha   90.00
_cell.angle_beta   90.00
_cell.angle_gamma   90.00
#
_symmetry.space_group_name_H-M   'P 1'
#
loop_
_entity.id
_entity.type
_entity.pdbx_description
1 polymer ?
#
loop_
_entity_poly.entity_id
_entity_poly.type
_entity_poly.pdbx_seq_one_letter_code
_entity_poly.pdbx_strand_id
1 'polypeptide(L)' 'MKKFTIALTREYIVEIEAINEDDAKHFVEYYVSGGKDDSIARTRKKENFRIIEIKPVLNETLVI' A
#
# COMPACT_ATOMS: atom_id res chain seq x y z
N MET A 1 -7.14 -1.41 -34.07
CA MET A 1 -6.35 -1.40 -32.81
C MET A 1 -6.02 -2.83 -32.42
N LYS A 2 -4.89 -3.07 -31.75
CA LYS A 2 -4.50 -4.40 -31.25
C LYS A 2 -4.73 -4.48 -29.74
N LYS A 3 -5.02 -5.69 -29.22
CA LYS A 3 -5.18 -5.96 -27.79
C LYS A 3 -3.87 -6.51 -27.23
N PHE A 4 -3.49 -6.09 -26.03
CA PHE A 4 -2.35 -6.59 -25.28
C PHE A 4 -2.79 -6.88 -23.85
N THR A 5 -2.27 -7.96 -23.27
CA THR A 5 -2.39 -8.24 -21.84
C THR A 5 -1.10 -7.83 -21.16
N ILE A 6 -1.19 -7.06 -20.08
CA ILE A 6 -0.03 -6.53 -19.36
C ILE A 6 -0.16 -6.94 -17.90
N ALA A 7 0.86 -7.61 -17.36
CA ALA A 7 1.04 -7.74 -15.92
C ALA A 7 1.82 -6.54 -15.39
N LEU A 8 1.43 -6.08 -14.21
CA LEU A 8 2.05 -4.97 -13.52
C LEU A 8 2.34 -5.39 -12.09
N THR A 9 3.61 -5.42 -11.73
CA THR A 9 4.09 -5.75 -10.39
C THR A 9 4.63 -4.50 -9.74
N ARG A 10 4.20 -4.24 -8.50
CA ARG A 10 4.67 -3.10 -7.71
C ARG A 10 5.02 -3.55 -6.32
N GLU A 11 6.13 -3.04 -5.80
CA GLU A 11 6.57 -3.28 -4.44
C GLU A 11 6.83 -1.95 -3.75
N TYR A 12 6.51 -1.89 -2.47
CA TYR A 12 6.62 -0.69 -1.65
C TYR A 12 7.25 -1.05 -0.30
N ILE A 13 8.07 -0.13 0.22
CA ILE A 13 8.42 -0.10 1.64
C ILE A 13 7.50 0.92 2.30
N VAL A 14 6.85 0.52 3.39
CA VAL A 14 5.88 1.36 4.10
C VAL A 14 6.37 1.62 5.52
N GLU A 15 6.46 2.89 5.88
CA GLU A 15 6.70 3.32 7.26
C GLU A 15 5.35 3.63 7.91
N ILE A 16 5.07 2.99 9.05
CA ILE A 16 3.79 3.07 9.75
C ILE A 16 3.99 3.13 11.26
N GLU A 17 3.26 4.02 11.92
CA GLU A 17 3.07 4.02 13.36
C GLU A 17 1.83 3.18 13.71
N ALA A 18 1.98 2.14 14.53
CA ALA A 18 0.91 1.27 15.01
C ALA A 18 1.22 0.75 16.41
N ILE A 19 0.22 0.13 17.06
CA ILE A 19 0.36 -0.37 18.45
C ILE A 19 1.30 -1.58 18.51
N ASN A 20 1.26 -2.44 17.50
CA ASN A 20 2.08 -3.66 17.41
C ASN A 20 2.32 -4.06 15.94
N GLU A 21 3.16 -5.08 15.74
CA GLU A 21 3.57 -5.54 14.42
C GLU A 21 2.43 -6.16 13.60
N ASP A 22 1.51 -6.87 14.24
CA ASP A 22 0.39 -7.53 13.56
C ASP A 22 -0.61 -6.50 13.03
N ASP A 23 -0.91 -5.48 13.84
CA ASP A 23 -1.70 -4.33 13.44
C ASP A 23 -1.03 -3.57 12.28
N ALA A 24 0.29 -3.35 12.35
CA ALA A 24 1.04 -2.70 11.28
C ALA A 24 0.89 -3.44 9.95
N LYS A 25 1.07 -4.77 9.96
CA LYS A 25 0.88 -5.61 8.75
C LYS A 25 -0.55 -5.50 8.22
N HIS A 26 -1.53 -5.64 9.11
CA HIS A 26 -2.94 -5.57 8.74
C HIS A 26 -3.31 -4.23 8.10
N PHE A 27 -2.88 -3.11 8.70
CA PHE A 27 -3.18 -1.78 8.19
C PHE A 27 -2.49 -1.49 6.86
N VAL A 28 -1.25 -1.95 6.68
CA VAL A 28 -0.57 -1.78 5.38
C VAL A 28 -1.28 -2.58 4.29
N GLU A 29 -1.67 -3.82 4.55
CA GLU A 29 -2.40 -4.65 3.59
C GLU A 29 -3.76 -4.02 3.21
N TYR A 30 -4.45 -3.44 4.18
CA TYR A 30 -5.81 -2.94 3.98
C TYR A 30 -5.87 -1.50 3.46
N TYR A 31 -4.95 -0.64 3.88
CA TYR A 31 -4.98 0.79 3.60
C TYR A 31 -3.93 1.28 2.61
N VAL A 32 -3.00 0.42 2.14
CA VAL A 32 -2.11 0.78 1.04
C VAL A 32 -2.65 0.24 -0.28
N SER A 33 -3.08 1.15 -1.15
CA SER A 33 -3.60 0.78 -2.46
C SER A 33 -3.01 1.66 -3.56
N GLY A 34 -2.52 1.01 -4.63
CA GLY A 34 -1.82 1.69 -5.72
C GLY A 34 -0.58 2.49 -5.30
N GLY A 35 0.02 2.19 -4.14
CA GLY A 35 1.14 2.93 -3.58
C GLY A 35 0.75 4.23 -2.87
N LYS A 36 -0.48 4.33 -2.38
CA LYS A 36 -1.00 5.47 -1.62
C LYS A 36 -1.69 5.02 -0.35
N ASP A 37 -1.73 5.90 0.64
CA ASP A 37 -2.53 5.73 1.85
C ASP A 37 -4.00 6.06 1.53
N ASP A 38 -4.83 5.03 1.46
CA ASP A 38 -6.28 5.10 1.24
C ASP A 38 -7.07 5.17 2.56
N SER A 39 -6.40 5.27 3.72
CA SER A 39 -7.07 5.47 5.00
C SER A 39 -7.64 6.88 5.13
N ILE A 40 -8.71 7.04 5.89
CA ILE A 40 -9.32 8.34 6.19
C ILE A 40 -9.05 8.73 7.64
N ALA A 41 -9.12 10.03 7.96
CA ALA A 41 -8.85 10.54 9.30
C ALA A 41 -9.68 9.82 10.40
N ARG A 42 -10.93 9.43 10.08
CA ARG A 42 -11.79 8.71 11.01
C ARG A 42 -11.27 7.30 11.33
N THR A 43 -10.77 6.55 10.34
CA THR A 43 -10.26 5.18 10.56
C THR A 43 -8.94 5.22 11.31
N ARG A 44 -8.00 6.08 10.88
CA ARG A 44 -6.71 6.31 11.57
C ARG A 44 -6.89 6.62 13.05
N LYS A 45 -7.84 7.49 13.39
CA LYS A 45 -8.15 7.81 14.80
C LYS A 45 -8.78 6.65 15.56
N LYS A 46 -9.68 5.90 14.93
CA LYS A 46 -10.39 4.77 15.57
C LYS A 46 -9.45 3.61 15.85
N GLU A 47 -8.53 3.33 14.93
CA GLU A 47 -7.64 2.18 14.96
C GLU A 47 -6.23 2.54 15.46
N ASN A 48 -6.00 3.82 15.75
CA ASN A 48 -4.78 4.35 16.34
C ASN A 48 -3.51 3.98 15.56
N PHE A 49 -3.52 4.28 14.26
CA PHE A 49 -2.37 4.11 13.38
C PHE A 49 -2.17 5.31 12.47
N ARG A 50 -0.98 5.40 11.88
CA ARG A 50 -0.64 6.42 10.88
C ARG A 50 0.40 5.90 9.90
N ILE A 51 0.08 5.89 8.62
CA ILE A 51 1.08 5.69 7.56
C ILE A 51 1.88 6.99 7.42
N ILE A 52 3.20 6.88 7.50
CA ILE A 52 4.14 8.01 7.45
C ILE A 52 4.67 8.19 6.04
N GLU A 53 5.15 7.11 5.44
CA GLU A 53 5.75 7.11 4.10
C GLU A 53 5.41 5.81 3.35
N ILE A 54 5.22 5.92 2.04
CA ILE A 54 5.13 4.79 1.11
C ILE A 54 6.17 5.03 0.02
N LYS A 55 7.23 4.23 0.02
CA LYS A 55 8.32 4.34 -0.94
C LYS A 55 8.24 3.21 -1.97
N PRO A 56 8.03 3.50 -3.26
CA PRO A 56 8.10 2.49 -4.29
C PRO A 56 9.54 1.99 -4.44
N VAL A 57 9.70 0.67 -4.54
CA VAL A 57 11.01 0.02 -4.77
C VAL A 57 11.04 -0.79 -6.06
N LEU A 58 9.88 -1.27 -6.52
CA LEU A 58 9.74 -1.96 -7.81
C LEU A 58 8.49 -1.45 -8.54
N ASN A 59 8.60 -1.24 -9.85
CA ASN A 59 7.47 -0.89 -10.71
C ASN A 59 7.73 -1.41 -12.13
N GLU A 60 7.41 -2.68 -12.34
CA GLU A 60 7.71 -3.40 -13.58
C GLU A 60 6.44 -3.81 -14.32
N THR A 61 6.50 -3.75 -15.65
CA THR A 61 5.44 -4.22 -16.54
C THR A 61 5.95 -5.28 -17.49
N LEU A 62 5.15 -6.32 -17.70
CA LEU A 62 5.44 -7.42 -18.61
C LEU A 62 4.25 -7.66 -19.53
N VAL A 63 4.51 -7.84 -20.83
CA VAL A 63 3.49 -8.27 -21.79
C VAL A 63 3.29 -9.77 -21.64
N ILE A 64 2.03 -10.20 -21.52
CA ILE A 64 1.62 -11.61 -21.45
C ILE A 64 0.81 -11.97 -22.70
#